data_AF-A0A917L3B6-F1
#
_entry.id   AF-A0A917L3B6-F1
#
_cell.length_a   1.000
_cell.length_b   1.000
_cell.length_c   1.000
_cell.angle_alpha   90.00
_cell.angle_beta   90.00
_cell.angle_gamma   90.00
#
_symmetry.space_group_name_H-M   'P 1'
#
loop_
_entity.id
_entity.type
_entity.pdbx_description
1 polymer ?
#
loop_
_entity_poly.entity_id
_entity_poly.type
_entity_poly.pdbx_seq_one_letter_code
_entity_poly.pdbx_strand_id
1 'polypeptide(L)' 'MSSGRLVERTPEAFQRFAEDYYEVSVDLEAVRDLYAFRPLDQAHVSALNAEVALTDLAQDIAEIGYPQAP' A
#
# COMPACT_ATOMS: atom_id res chain seq x y z
N MET A 1 8.70 8.92 -22.62
CA MET A 1 7.96 10.04 -22.00
C MET A 1 7.01 9.45 -20.96
N SER A 2 7.27 9.64 -19.67
CA SER A 2 6.24 9.80 -18.62
C SER A 2 6.89 9.94 -17.23
N SER A 3 7.55 11.08 -16.99
CA SER A 3 7.94 11.51 -15.65
C SER A 3 6.87 12.47 -15.15
N GLY A 4 5.88 11.94 -14.45
CA GLY A 4 4.81 12.72 -13.84
C GLY A 4 3.75 11.79 -13.29
N ARG A 5 3.97 11.17 -12.12
CA ARG A 5 2.98 10.24 -11.54
C ARG A 5 2.69 10.42 -10.05
N LEU A 6 3.54 11.06 -9.24
CA LEU A 6 3.22 11.31 -7.81
C LEU A 6 2.66 12.72 -7.52
N VAL A 7 2.49 13.57 -8.55
CA VAL A 7 1.90 14.91 -8.38
C VAL A 7 0.38 14.81 -8.21
N GLU A 8 -0.23 13.80 -8.82
CA GLU A 8 -1.61 13.41 -8.59
C GLU A 8 -1.66 12.61 -7.29
N ARG A 9 -2.16 13.20 -6.20
CA ARG A 9 -2.31 12.52 -4.91
C ARG A 9 -3.60 11.70 -4.90
N THR A 10 -3.69 10.68 -5.76
CA THR A 10 -4.84 9.78 -5.85
C THR A 10 -4.43 8.32 -5.70
N PRO A 11 -5.32 7.42 -5.22
CA PRO A 11 -5.04 5.99 -5.15
C PRO A 11 -4.55 5.40 -6.50
N GLU A 12 -5.17 5.79 -7.61
CA GLU A 12 -4.82 5.32 -8.95
C GLU A 12 -3.43 5.80 -9.40
N ALA A 13 -2.96 6.95 -8.90
CA ALA A 13 -1.62 7.44 -9.16
C ALA A 13 -0.56 6.66 -8.38
N PHE A 14 -0.85 6.34 -7.11
CA PHE A 14 0.01 5.48 -6.29
C PHE A 14 0.06 4.05 -6.82
N GLN A 15 -1.08 3.48 -7.24
CA GLN A 15 -1.14 2.16 -7.86
C GLN A 15 -0.25 2.11 -9.12
N ARG A 16 -0.47 3.03 -10.08
CA ARG A 16 0.35 3.09 -11.31
C ARG A 16 1.83 3.22 -11.02
N PHE A 17 2.20 4.04 -10.03
CA PHE A 17 3.60 4.17 -9.62
C PHE A 17 4.15 2.86 -9.06
N ALA A 18 3.41 2.17 -8.18
CA ALA A 18 3.83 0.90 -7.62
C ALA A 18 3.94 -0.19 -8.70
N GLU A 19 2.99 -0.27 -9.63
CA GLU A 19 3.02 -1.21 -10.74
C GLU A 19 4.19 -0.96 -11.68
N ASP A 20 4.49 0.31 -12.01
CA ASP A 20 5.66 0.65 -12.81
C ASP A 20 6.98 0.32 -12.08
N TYR A 21 7.05 0.56 -10.78
CA TYR A 21 8.30 0.47 -10.00
C TYR A 21 8.65 -0.97 -9.63
N TYR A 22 7.65 -1.74 -9.19
CA TYR A 22 7.83 -3.14 -8.79
C TYR A 22 7.59 -4.13 -9.93
N GLU A 23 7.12 -3.65 -11.09
CA GLU A 23 6.82 -4.46 -12.29
C GLU A 23 5.82 -5.60 -12.02
N VAL A 24 4.87 -5.37 -11.12
CA VAL A 24 3.81 -6.32 -10.75
C VAL A 24 2.44 -5.63 -10.74
N SER A 25 1.37 -6.37 -10.96
CA SER A 25 0.01 -5.85 -10.78
C SER A 25 -0.27 -5.59 -9.31
N VAL A 26 -0.95 -4.48 -9.00
CA VAL A 26 -1.29 -4.09 -7.62
C VAL A 26 -2.80 -3.91 -7.48
N ASP A 27 -3.39 -4.46 -6.42
CA ASP A 27 -4.82 -4.33 -6.14
C ASP A 27 -5.19 -2.87 -5.80
N LEU A 28 -6.06 -2.27 -6.62
CA LEU A 28 -6.49 -0.88 -6.44
C LEU A 28 -7.34 -0.67 -5.18
N GLU A 29 -8.17 -1.64 -4.78
CA GLU A 29 -8.98 -1.53 -3.57
C GLU A 29 -8.08 -1.51 -2.33
N ALA A 30 -7.04 -2.36 -2.30
CA ALA A 30 -6.05 -2.30 -1.24
C ALA A 30 -5.36 -0.93 -1.18
N VAL A 31 -4.95 -0.36 -2.32
CA VAL A 31 -4.35 1.00 -2.36
C VAL A 31 -5.33 2.07 -1.88
N ARG A 32 -6.63 1.95 -2.22
CA ARG A 32 -7.68 2.87 -1.75
C ARG A 32 -7.86 2.81 -0.23
N ASP A 33 -7.87 1.62 0.35
CA ASP A 33 -7.96 1.44 1.80
C ASP A 33 -6.73 2.03 2.51
N LEU A 34 -5.53 1.81 1.98
CA LEU A 34 -4.31 2.41 2.53
C LEU A 34 -4.34 3.95 2.44
N TYR A 35 -4.77 4.49 1.30
CA TYR A 35 -4.91 5.92 1.08
C TYR A 35 -5.94 6.55 2.02
N ALA A 36 -6.99 5.82 2.38
CA ALA A 36 -8.01 6.22 3.33
C ALA A 36 -7.62 6.02 4.81
N PHE A 37 -6.36 5.62 5.09
CA PHE A 37 -5.87 5.33 6.45
C PHE A 37 -6.75 4.32 7.20
N ARG A 38 -7.26 3.30 6.48
CA ARG A 38 -7.96 2.19 7.12
C ARG A 38 -6.97 1.39 7.97
N PRO A 39 -7.40 0.85 9.13
CA PRO A 39 -6.53 0.01 9.95
C PRO A 39 -5.98 -1.18 9.16
N LEU A 40 -4.67 -1.34 9.17
CA LEU A 40 -4.01 -2.42 8.46
C LEU A 40 -4.31 -3.76 9.14
N ASP A 41 -4.67 -4.76 8.35
CA ASP A 41 -4.77 -6.16 8.75
C ASP A 41 -4.01 -7.07 7.78
N GLN A 42 -4.00 -8.38 8.05
CA GLN A 42 -3.30 -9.34 7.21
C GLN A 42 -3.88 -9.42 5.78
N ALA A 43 -5.18 -9.17 5.58
CA ALA A 43 -5.78 -9.23 4.26
C ALA A 43 -5.28 -8.08 3.38
N HIS A 44 -5.16 -6.87 3.93
CA HIS A 44 -4.58 -5.74 3.20
C HIS A 44 -3.12 -6.01 2.81
N VAL A 45 -2.32 -6.56 3.73
CA VAL A 45 -0.92 -6.91 3.44
C VAL A 45 -0.84 -7.97 2.35
N SER A 46 -1.60 -9.05 2.46
CA SER A 46 -1.56 -10.15 1.48
C SER A 46 -2.09 -9.75 0.10
N ALA A 47 -2.97 -8.76 0.01
CA ALA A 47 -3.42 -8.21 -1.28
C ALA A 47 -2.29 -7.47 -2.03
N LEU A 48 -1.32 -6.90 -1.30
CA LEU A 48 -0.17 -6.19 -1.88
C LEU A 48 1.07 -7.10 -2.01
N ASN A 49 1.30 -7.96 -1.02
CA ASN A 49 2.41 -8.90 -1.00
C ASN A 49 2.06 -10.12 -0.13
N ALA A 50 1.74 -11.24 -0.79
CA ALA A 50 1.35 -12.48 -0.13
C ALA A 50 2.49 -13.16 0.65
N GLU A 51 3.75 -12.76 0.44
CA GLU A 51 4.92 -13.33 1.12
C GLU A 51 5.21 -12.65 2.46
N VAL A 52 4.50 -11.57 2.80
CA VAL A 52 4.72 -10.77 4.01
C VAL A 52 3.63 -11.02 5.04
N ALA A 53 4.01 -11.28 6.28
CA ALA A 53 3.09 -11.31 7.41
C ALA A 53 2.95 -9.92 8.04
N LEU A 54 1.75 -9.58 8.52
CA LEU A 54 1.50 -8.33 9.25
C LEU A 54 2.40 -8.20 10.49
N THR A 55 2.73 -9.32 11.13
CA THR A 55 3.64 -9.36 12.29
C THR A 55 5.05 -8.91 11.95
N ASP A 56 5.51 -9.17 10.73
CA ASP A 56 6.84 -8.77 10.29
C ASP A 56 6.93 -7.24 10.08
N LEU A 57 5.79 -6.58 9.84
CA LEU A 57 5.67 -5.14 9.67
C LEU A 57 5.41 -4.38 10.99
N ALA A 58 5.31 -5.07 12.13
CA ALA A 58 4.86 -4.47 13.38
C ALA A 58 5.74 -3.29 13.84
N GLN A 59 7.06 -3.40 13.67
CA GLN A 59 7.99 -2.32 14.01
C GLN A 59 7.79 -1.12 13.08
N ASP A 60 7.77 -1.34 11.76
CA ASP A 60 7.63 -0.27 10.77
C ASP A 60 6.32 0.50 10.97
N ILE A 61 5.22 -0.22 11.23
CA ILE A 61 3.90 0.36 11.48
C ILE A 61 3.91 1.25 12.74
N ALA A 62 4.57 0.78 13.82
CA ALA A 62 4.70 1.55 15.05
C ALA A 62 5.57 2.80 14.85
N GLU A 63 6.65 2.70 14.07
CA GLU A 63 7.54 3.82 13.76
C GLU A 63 6.85 4.93 12.97
N ILE A 64 6.01 4.59 11.99
CA ILE A 64 5.30 5.58 11.15
C ILE A 64 3.92 5.97 11.71
N GLY A 65 3.47 5.33 12.78
CA GLY A 65 2.17 5.60 13.41
C GLY A 65 0.97 5.21 12.53
N TYR A 66 1.09 4.17 11.71
CA TYR A 66 -0.01 3.73 10.85
C TYR A 66 -1.11 3.03 11.68
N PRO A 67 -2.40 3.24 11.40
CA PRO A 67 -3.48 2.59 12.13
C PRO A 67 -3.43 1.06 12.00
N GLN A 68 -3.56 0.34 13.12
CA GLN A 68 -3.70 -1.12 13.13
C GLN A 68 -5.10 -1.53 13.54
N ALA A 69 -5.60 -2.60 12.91
CA ALA A 69 -6.81 -3.23 13.41
C ALA A 69 -6.56 -3.77 14.83
N PRO A 70 -7.55 -3.71 15.73
CA PRO A 70 -7.43 -4.26 17.07
C PRO A 70 -7.29 -5.79 17.09
#